data_AF-A0A452ZLD2-F1
#
_entry.id   AF-A0A452ZLD2-F1
#
_cell.length_a   1.000
_cell.length_b   1.000
_cell.length_c   1.000
_cell.angle_alpha   90.00
_cell.angle_beta   90.00
_cell.angle_gamma   90.00
#
_symmetry.space_group_name_H-M   'P 1'
#
loop_
_entity.id
_entity.type
_entity.pdbx_description
1 polymer ?
#
loop_
_entity_poly.entity_id
_entity_poly.type
_entity_poly.pdbx_seq_one_letter_code
_entity_poly.pdbx_strand_id
1 'polypeptide(L)' 'KPVEYFVRAVEATTLNDISTVAQKIISSPLTLASWGDVIHVPSYESVSRKFLSK' A
#
# COMPACT_ATOMS: atom_id res chain seq x y z
N LYS A 1 17.59 -18.18 -17.14
CA LYS A 1 18.30 -17.08 -16.44
C LYS A 1 17.31 -16.32 -15.55
N PRO A 2 17.70 -15.74 -14.40
CA PRO A 2 16.75 -15.08 -13.48
C PRO A 2 15.92 -13.98 -14.15
N VAL A 3 16.51 -13.29 -15.12
CA VAL A 3 15.86 -12.22 -15.90
C VAL A 3 14.61 -12.69 -16.64
N GLU A 4 14.65 -13.86 -17.29
CA GLU A 4 13.51 -14.39 -18.05
C GLU A 4 12.32 -14.71 -17.14
N TYR A 5 12.60 -15.16 -15.92
CA TYR A 5 11.56 -15.41 -14.91
C TYR A 5 10.87 -14.12 -14.48
N PHE A 6 11.64 -13.08 -14.14
CA PHE A 6 11.06 -11.80 -13.72
C PHE A 6 10.29 -11.11 -14.86
N VAL A 7 10.80 -11.14 -16.09
CA VAL A 7 10.10 -10.57 -17.26
C VAL A 7 8.74 -11.25 -17.46
N ARG A 8 8.71 -12.59 -17.46
CA ARG A 8 7.44 -13.33 -17.59
C ARG A 8 6.48 -13.08 -16.43
N ALA A 9 6.99 -12.92 -15.21
CA ALA A 9 6.15 -12.63 -14.04
C ALA A 9 5.46 -11.26 -14.16
N VAL A 10 6.16 -10.25 -14.68
CA VAL A 10 5.58 -8.93 -14.94
C VAL A 10 4.53 -9.01 -16.06
N GLU A 11 4.83 -9.71 -17.16
CA GLU A 11 3.88 -9.89 -18.28
C GLU A 11 2.62 -10.65 -17.88
N ALA A 12 2.73 -11.62 -16.97
CA ALA A 12 1.60 -12.42 -16.48
C ALA A 12 0.75 -11.71 -15.42
N THR A 13 1.14 -10.52 -14.94
CA THR A 13 0.41 -9.81 -13.88
C THR A 13 -0.94 -9.32 -14.39
N THR A 14 -2.01 -9.70 -13.70
CA THR A 14 -3.39 -9.31 -14.05
C THR A 14 -3.90 -8.16 -13.17
N LEU A 15 -5.00 -7.53 -13.59
CA LEU A 15 -5.69 -6.54 -12.76
C LEU A 15 -6.15 -7.12 -11.41
N ASN A 16 -6.52 -8.40 -11.38
CA ASN A 16 -6.95 -9.09 -10.16
C ASN A 16 -5.80 -9.28 -9.17
N ASP A 17 -4.59 -9.55 -9.67
CA ASP A 17 -3.40 -9.68 -8.82
C ASP A 17 -3.08 -8.33 -8.16
N ILE A 18 -3.13 -7.25 -8.95
CA ILE A 18 -2.92 -5.88 -8.46
C ILE A 18 -3.96 -5.51 -7.41
N SER A 19 -5.25 -5.75 -7.67
CA SER A 19 -6.31 -5.42 -6.71
C SER A 19 -6.19 -6.24 -5.42
N THR A 20 -5.88 -7.53 -5.54
CA THR A 20 -5.72 -8.43 -4.38
C THR A 20 -4.51 -8.02 -3.53
N VAL A 21 -3.39 -7.69 -4.16
CA VAL A 21 -2.19 -7.22 -3.45
C VAL A 21 -2.43 -5.85 -2.82
N ALA A 22 -3.08 -4.93 -3.53
CA ALA A 22 -3.44 -3.62 -2.98
C ALA A 22 -4.36 -3.77 -1.75
N GLN A 23 -5.40 -4.61 -1.82
CA GLN A 23 -6.27 -4.93 -0.69
C GLN A 23 -5.48 -5.49 0.50
N LYS A 24 -4.54 -6.41 0.26
CA LYS A 24 -3.68 -6.95 1.33
C LYS A 24 -2.83 -5.86 1.98
N ILE A 25 -2.22 -4.98 1.19
CA ILE A 25 -1.37 -3.90 1.70
C ILE A 25 -2.18 -2.93 2.57
N ILE A 26 -3.34 -2.45 2.09
CA ILE A 26 -4.16 -1.47 2.82
C ILE A 26 -4.88 -2.07 4.04
N SER A 27 -5.01 -3.40 4.12
CA SER A 27 -5.63 -4.08 5.27
C SER A 27 -4.76 -4.07 6.53
N SER A 28 -3.45 -3.83 6.38
CA SER A 28 -2.52 -3.77 7.50
C SER A 28 -2.58 -2.42 8.24
N PRO A 29 -2.24 -2.38 9.54
CA PRO A 29 -2.18 -1.11 10.28
C PRO A 29 -1.27 -0.08 9.61
N LEU A 30 -1.76 1.17 9.52
CA LEU A 30 -1.02 2.28 8.91
C LEU A 30 0.30 2.53 9.66
N THR A 31 1.38 2.69 8.91
CA THR A 31 2.64 3.26 9.43
C THR A 31 2.72 4.72 8.97
N LEU A 32 2.77 5.67 9.91
CA LEU A 32 2.81 7.11 9.64
C LEU A 32 4.03 7.74 10.33
N ALA A 33 4.80 8.53 9.60
CA ALA A 33 5.86 9.37 10.14
C ALA A 33 5.76 10.78 9.54
N SER A 34 5.99 11.81 10.35
CA SER A 34 6.03 13.21 9.93
C SER A 34 7.14 13.95 10.68
N TRP A 35 7.74 14.96 10.06
CA TRP A 35 8.89 15.69 10.60
C TRP A 35 8.90 17.14 10.11
N GLY A 36 9.37 18.07 10.95
CA GLY A 36 9.34 19.52 10.70
C GLY A 36 8.18 20.20 11.42
N ASP A 37 7.50 21.15 10.75
CA ASP A 37 6.28 21.75 11.27
C ASP A 37 5.08 20.81 11.11
N VAL A 38 4.82 20.04 12.16
CA VAL A 38 3.77 19.01 12.19
C VAL A 38 2.44 19.52 12.73
N ILE A 39 2.31 20.82 13.04
CA ILE A 39 1.09 21.39 13.63
C ILE A 39 -0.11 21.28 12.67
N HIS A 40 0.16 21.33 11.37
CA HIS A 40 -0.85 21.23 10.32
C HIS A 40 -1.08 19.80 9.79
N VAL A 41 -0.34 18.81 10.32
CA VAL A 41 -0.47 17.41 9.91
C VAL A 41 -1.68 16.78 10.63
N PRO A 42 -2.56 16.06 9.92
CA PRO A 42 -3.69 15.38 10.55
C PRO A 42 -3.24 14.33 11.56
N SER A 43 -4.08 14.05 12.55
CA SER A 43 -3.77 12.99 13.53
C SER A 43 -3.66 11.62 12.86
N TYR A 44 -2.86 10.75 13.46
CA TYR A 44 -2.70 9.37 13.01
C TYR A 44 -4.04 8.66 12.86
N GLU A 45 -4.96 8.81 13.80
CA GLU A 45 -6.28 8.20 13.82
C GLU A 45 -7.19 8.74 12.71
N SER A 46 -7.04 10.02 12.35
CA SER A 46 -7.77 10.62 11.22
C SER A 46 -7.36 10.00 9.89
N VAL A 47 -6.07 9.71 9.73
CA VAL A 47 -5.53 9.08 8.52
C VAL A 47 -5.78 7.57 8.50
N SER A 48 -5.53 6.88 9.62
CA SER A 48 -5.71 5.43 9.76
C SER A 48 -7.15 4.99 9.46
N ARG A 49 -8.15 5.74 9.95
CA ARG A 49 -9.57 5.44 9.69
C ARG A 49 -9.99 5.48 8.22
N LYS A 50 -9.20 6.08 7.33
CA LYS A 50 -9.48 6.07 5.89
C LYS A 50 -9.17 4.72 5.24
N PHE A 51 -8.26 3.95 5.85
CA PHE A 51 -7.85 2.63 5.38
C PHE A 51 -8.60 1.51 6.11
N LEU A 52 -9.10 1.80 7.31
CA LEU A 52 -10.04 0.96 8.05
C LEU A 52 -11.46 1.13 7.46
N SER A 53 -11.72 0.52 6.31
CA SER A 53 -13.08 0.31 5.79
C SER A 53 -13.44 -1.16 5.92
N LYS A 54 -14.71 -1.44 6.30
CA LYS A 54 -15.30 -2.75 6.67
C LYS A 54 -14.73 -3.98 5.96
#